data_AF-A0A7K5YP48-F1
#
_entry.id   AF-A0A7K5YP48-F1
#
_cell.length_a   1.000
_cell.length_b   1.000
_cell.length_c   1.000
_cell.angle_alpha   90.00
_cell.angle_beta   90.00
_cell.angle_gamma   90.00
#
_symmetry.space_group_name_H-M   'P 1'
#
loop_
_entity.id
_entity.type
_entity.pdbx_description
1 polymer ?
#
loop_
_entity_poly.entity_id
_entity_poly.type
_entity_poly.pdbx_seq_one_letter_code
_entity_poly.pdbx_strand_id
1 'polypeptide(L)'
;AQQGRVREKAYGKQRIYFADQEQLPAASDAELRALDGEIAALAARVQALQQSCRQMEAELRDLNGSMTTPEMGREVAELRRDCASYAERLERIKSATNHVTPEEKEKVCSEQKLYCKEWRRRKRMATELLEAILEGYPKSKKEFFEEVGIETDEDHNVTLPAAV
;
A
#
# COMPACT_ATOMS: atom_id res chain seq x y z
N ALA A 1 -35.17 34.08 -53.78
CA ALA A 1 -35.75 35.16 -54.60
C ALA A 1 -37.02 34.72 -55.35
N GLN A 2 -36.98 33.74 -56.26
CA GLN A 2 -38.14 33.38 -57.11
C GLN A 2 -39.38 32.84 -56.37
N GLN A 3 -39.23 32.29 -55.16
CA GLN A 3 -40.36 31.82 -54.33
C GLN A 3 -40.80 32.87 -53.27
N GLY A 4 -40.35 34.13 -53.36
CA GLY A 4 -40.70 35.21 -52.43
C GLY A 4 -40.03 35.13 -51.05
N ARG A 5 -39.58 33.96 -50.58
CA ARG A 5 -39.08 33.74 -49.20
C ARG A 5 -37.78 34.45 -48.79
N VAL A 6 -37.05 35.03 -49.74
CA VAL A 6 -35.71 35.59 -49.51
C VAL A 6 -35.56 36.87 -50.32
N ARG A 7 -35.23 37.97 -49.65
CA ARG A 7 -34.92 39.27 -50.27
C ARG A 7 -33.45 39.33 -50.67
N GLU A 8 -33.22 40.01 -51.79
CA GLU A 8 -31.88 40.30 -52.32
C GLU A 8 -31.60 41.79 -52.17
N LYS A 9 -30.44 42.14 -51.60
CA LYS A 9 -29.94 43.50 -51.55
C LYS A 9 -28.57 43.57 -52.22
N ALA A 10 -28.49 44.33 -53.31
CA ALA A 10 -27.27 44.52 -54.07
C ALA A 10 -26.46 45.69 -53.50
N TYR A 11 -25.17 45.45 -53.23
CA TYR A 11 -24.18 46.45 -52.85
C TYR A 11 -23.05 46.43 -53.88
N GLY A 12 -23.14 47.33 -54.86
CA GLY A 12 -22.19 47.39 -55.98
C GLY A 12 -22.18 46.07 -56.77
N LYS A 13 -21.03 45.37 -56.77
CA LYS A 13 -20.88 44.06 -57.44
C LYS A 13 -21.32 42.85 -56.58
N GLN A 14 -21.61 43.05 -55.28
CA GLN A 14 -21.97 41.98 -54.36
C GLN A 14 -23.47 41.97 -54.08
N ARG A 15 -24.03 40.78 -53.84
CA ARG A 15 -25.44 40.58 -53.50
C ARG A 15 -25.53 39.85 -52.17
N ILE A 16 -26.36 40.36 -51.27
CA ILE A 16 -26.66 39.75 -49.97
C ILE A 16 -28.10 39.25 -50.01
N TYR A 17 -28.29 38.01 -49.60
CA TYR A 17 -29.58 37.34 -49.54
C TYR A 17 -29.97 37.11 -48.07
N PHE A 18 -31.19 37.48 -47.70
CA PHE A 18 -31.70 37.30 -46.33
C PHE A 18 -33.18 36.92 -46.35
N ALA A 19 -33.61 36.21 -45.30
CA ALA A 19 -35.01 35.84 -45.14
C ALA A 19 -35.91 37.08 -45.13
N ASP A 20 -37.03 37.00 -45.83
CA ASP A 20 -37.95 38.13 -45.90
C ASP A 20 -38.74 38.27 -44.59
N GLN A 21 -38.35 39.26 -43.77
CA GLN A 21 -38.97 39.50 -42.46
C GLN A 21 -40.42 39.99 -42.54
N GLU A 22 -40.89 40.49 -43.69
CA GLU A 22 -42.31 40.89 -43.87
C GLU A 22 -43.27 39.69 -43.87
N GLN A 23 -42.74 38.48 -44.07
CA GLN A 23 -43.50 37.23 -43.97
C GLN A 23 -43.64 36.73 -42.53
N LEU A 24 -42.92 37.35 -41.58
CA LEU A 24 -43.04 37.04 -40.16
C LEU A 24 -44.13 37.92 -39.55
N PRO A 25 -44.99 37.37 -38.68
CA PRO A 25 -45.97 38.18 -37.97
C PRO A 25 -45.26 39.20 -37.09
N ALA A 26 -45.67 40.47 -37.19
CA ALA A 26 -45.21 41.51 -36.29
C ALA A 26 -45.86 41.29 -34.91
N ALA A 27 -45.05 41.08 -33.89
CA ALA A 27 -45.53 41.02 -32.52
C ALA A 27 -45.81 42.43 -31.98
N SER A 28 -46.93 42.59 -31.32
CA SER A 28 -47.26 43.78 -30.53
C SER A 28 -46.42 43.84 -29.24
N ASP A 29 -46.28 45.03 -28.66
CA ASP A 29 -45.60 45.22 -27.37
C ASP A 29 -46.18 44.36 -26.24
N ALA A 30 -47.48 44.01 -26.32
CA ALA A 30 -48.14 43.15 -25.36
C ALA A 30 -47.72 41.68 -25.54
N GLU A 31 -47.62 41.20 -26.77
CA GLU A 31 -47.15 39.85 -27.09
C GLU A 31 -45.66 39.67 -26.76
N LEU A 32 -44.83 40.68 -27.04
CA LEU A 32 -43.42 40.67 -26.65
C LEU A 32 -43.26 40.56 -25.13
N ARG A 33 -44.03 41.34 -24.36
CA ARG A 33 -44.03 41.25 -22.88
C ARG A 33 -44.52 39.90 -22.37
N ALA A 34 -45.51 39.29 -23.03
CA ALA A 34 -45.98 37.96 -22.68
C ALA A 34 -44.90 36.89 -22.93
N LEU A 35 -44.24 36.95 -24.09
CA LEU A 35 -43.13 36.05 -24.44
C LEU A 35 -41.94 36.22 -23.48
N ASP A 36 -41.59 37.45 -23.10
CA ASP A 36 -40.55 37.70 -22.09
C ASP A 36 -40.91 37.06 -20.74
N GLY A 37 -42.19 37.13 -20.35
CA GLY A 37 -42.71 36.46 -19.17
C GLY A 37 -42.59 34.93 -19.24
N GLU A 38 -42.94 34.34 -20.39
CA GLU A 38 -42.80 32.90 -20.63
C GLU A 38 -41.33 32.47 -20.62
N ILE A 39 -40.43 33.24 -21.25
CA ILE A 39 -38.99 33.00 -21.24
C ILE A 39 -38.48 33.01 -19.80
N ALA A 40 -38.86 34.01 -19.00
CA ALA A 40 -38.45 34.11 -17.60
C ALA A 40 -38.95 32.92 -16.77
N ALA A 41 -40.21 32.52 -16.96
CA ALA A 41 -40.80 31.38 -16.26
C ALA A 41 -40.11 30.04 -16.64
N LEU A 42 -39.88 29.83 -17.93
CA LEU A 42 -39.19 28.63 -18.44
C LEU A 42 -37.73 28.61 -17.97
N ALA A 43 -37.03 29.74 -17.99
CA ALA A 43 -35.65 29.84 -17.51
C ALA A 43 -35.55 29.50 -16.01
N ALA A 44 -36.47 30.02 -15.19
CA ALA A 44 -36.53 29.69 -13.77
C ALA A 44 -36.80 28.19 -13.54
N ARG A 45 -37.73 27.60 -14.30
CA ARG A 45 -38.04 26.16 -14.23
C ARG A 45 -36.84 25.30 -14.65
N VAL A 46 -36.11 25.69 -15.69
CA VAL A 46 -34.89 24.99 -16.13
C VAL A 46 -33.83 25.06 -15.04
N GLN A 47 -33.61 26.21 -14.41
CA GLN A 47 -32.64 26.30 -13.32
C GLN A 47 -33.02 25.42 -12.13
N ALA A 48 -34.29 25.43 -11.71
CA ALA A 48 -34.76 24.58 -10.62
C ALA A 48 -34.58 23.09 -10.92
N LEU A 49 -34.92 22.65 -12.14
CA LEU A 49 -34.72 21.26 -12.57
C LEU A 49 -33.25 20.89 -12.62
N GLN A 50 -32.38 21.77 -13.14
CA GLN A 50 -30.93 21.52 -13.17
C GLN A 50 -30.34 21.37 -11.77
N GLN A 51 -30.78 22.19 -10.81
CA GLN A 51 -30.34 22.08 -9.42
C GLN A 51 -30.80 20.76 -8.79
N SER A 52 -32.05 20.35 -9.04
CA SER A 52 -32.58 19.06 -8.58
C SER A 52 -31.82 17.87 -9.18
N CYS A 53 -31.52 17.90 -10.48
CA CYS A 53 -30.71 16.86 -11.11
C CYS A 53 -29.33 16.75 -10.47
N ARG A 54 -28.64 17.87 -10.23
CA ARG A 54 -27.32 17.86 -9.58
C ARG A 54 -27.38 17.28 -8.16
N GLN A 55 -28.43 17.55 -7.41
CA GLN A 55 -28.67 16.99 -6.08
C GLN A 55 -28.82 15.46 -6.16
N MET A 56 -29.71 14.98 -7.05
CA MET A 56 -29.95 13.54 -7.22
C MET A 56 -28.72 12.80 -7.76
N GLU A 57 -27.95 13.40 -8.67
CA GLU A 57 -26.69 12.84 -9.16
C GLU A 57 -25.64 12.71 -8.05
N ALA A 58 -25.57 13.68 -7.14
CA ALA A 58 -24.69 13.61 -5.97
C ALA A 58 -25.11 12.47 -5.02
N GLU A 59 -26.39 12.36 -4.69
CA GLU A 59 -26.92 11.29 -3.85
C GLU A 59 -26.69 9.91 -4.48
N LEU A 60 -26.91 9.78 -5.79
CA LEU A 60 -26.70 8.53 -6.52
C LEU A 60 -25.22 8.13 -6.54
N ARG A 61 -24.31 9.10 -6.72
CA ARG A 61 -22.86 8.86 -6.64
C ARG A 61 -22.46 8.39 -5.24
N ASP A 62 -22.96 9.05 -4.21
CA ASP A 62 -22.63 8.72 -2.83
C ASP A 62 -23.14 7.32 -2.45
N LEU A 63 -24.35 6.96 -2.91
CA LEU A 63 -24.93 5.64 -2.70
C LEU A 63 -24.15 4.54 -3.46
N ASN A 64 -23.81 4.78 -4.74
CA ASN A 64 -23.01 3.84 -5.54
C ASN A 64 -21.55 3.73 -5.08
N GLY A 65 -21.03 4.75 -4.39
CA GLY A 65 -19.69 4.73 -3.80
C GLY A 65 -19.63 3.95 -2.48
N SER A 66 -20.77 3.59 -1.91
CA SER A 66 -20.87 2.82 -0.67
C SER A 66 -21.07 1.33 -0.94
N MET A 67 -20.58 0.48 -0.03
CA MET A 67 -20.87 -0.96 -0.09
C MET A 67 -22.36 -1.19 0.11
N THR A 68 -22.92 -2.11 -0.66
CA THR A 68 -24.30 -2.53 -0.46
C THR A 68 -24.44 -3.28 0.87
N THR A 69 -25.63 -3.24 1.47
CA THR A 69 -25.93 -4.00 2.70
C THR A 69 -25.51 -5.48 2.65
N PRO A 70 -25.76 -6.26 1.57
CA PRO A 70 -25.29 -7.64 1.51
C PRO A 70 -23.76 -7.76 1.43
N GLU A 71 -23.07 -6.85 0.75
CA GLU A 71 -21.60 -6.83 0.70
C GLU A 71 -21.03 -6.51 2.08
N MET A 72 -21.57 -5.51 2.79
CA MET A 72 -21.18 -5.24 4.17
C MET A 72 -21.41 -6.45 5.08
N GLY A 73 -22.51 -7.18 4.88
CA GLY A 73 -22.78 -8.41 5.63
C GLY A 73 -21.74 -9.50 5.41
N ARG A 74 -21.26 -9.66 4.15
CA ARG A 74 -20.17 -10.59 3.82
C ARG A 74 -18.85 -10.16 4.46
N GLU A 75 -18.49 -8.89 4.33
CA GLU A 75 -17.25 -8.33 4.89
C GLU A 75 -17.20 -8.51 6.42
N VAL A 76 -18.31 -8.21 7.10
CA VAL A 76 -18.42 -8.41 8.56
C VAL A 76 -18.27 -9.88 8.93
N ALA A 77 -18.83 -10.80 8.15
CA ALA A 77 -18.70 -12.23 8.40
C ALA A 77 -17.24 -12.72 8.23
N GLU A 78 -16.54 -12.25 7.19
CA GLU A 78 -15.13 -12.57 6.96
C GLU A 78 -14.24 -12.01 8.07
N LEU A 79 -14.40 -10.72 8.40
CA LEU A 79 -13.64 -10.09 9.48
C LEU A 79 -13.86 -10.79 10.83
N ARG A 80 -15.09 -11.23 11.12
CA ARG A 80 -15.38 -12.00 12.34
C ARG A 80 -14.66 -13.35 12.35
N ARG A 81 -14.65 -14.05 11.21
CA ARG A 81 -13.92 -15.33 11.06
C ARG A 81 -12.43 -15.12 11.29
N ASP A 82 -11.86 -14.09 10.69
CA ASP A 82 -10.43 -13.81 10.78
C ASP A 82 -10.03 -13.40 12.19
N CYS A 83 -10.83 -12.55 12.86
CA CYS A 83 -10.65 -12.23 14.27
C CYS A 83 -10.67 -13.48 15.17
N ALA A 84 -11.61 -14.41 14.95
CA ALA A 84 -11.66 -15.65 15.70
C ALA A 84 -10.41 -16.52 15.47
N SER A 85 -9.97 -16.64 14.21
CA SER A 85 -8.74 -17.36 13.84
C SER A 85 -7.49 -16.76 14.48
N TYR A 86 -7.36 -15.44 14.45
CA TYR A 86 -6.24 -14.74 15.09
C TYR A 86 -6.26 -14.88 16.61
N ALA A 87 -7.43 -14.82 17.24
CA ALA A 87 -7.57 -15.04 18.67
C ALA A 87 -7.15 -16.46 19.06
N GLU A 88 -7.60 -17.49 18.33
CA GLU A 88 -7.20 -18.89 18.57
C GLU A 88 -5.68 -19.06 18.40
N ARG A 89 -5.12 -18.51 17.32
CA ARG A 89 -3.67 -18.57 17.06
C ARG A 89 -2.88 -17.86 18.17
N LEU A 90 -3.38 -16.73 18.65
CA LEU A 90 -2.75 -15.99 19.75
C LEU A 90 -2.77 -16.81 21.04
N GLU A 91 -3.90 -17.42 21.39
CA GLU A 91 -4.01 -18.27 22.58
C GLU A 91 -3.12 -19.51 22.48
N ARG A 92 -3.01 -20.14 21.30
CA ARG A 92 -2.06 -21.24 21.07
C ARG A 92 -0.61 -20.79 21.26
N ILE A 93 -0.26 -19.59 20.79
CA ILE A 93 1.10 -19.05 20.99
C ILE A 93 1.34 -18.82 22.48
N LYS A 94 0.44 -18.12 23.18
CA LYS A 94 0.57 -17.82 24.62
C LYS A 94 0.59 -19.06 25.51
N SER A 95 -0.16 -20.10 25.16
CA SER A 95 -0.21 -21.35 25.93
C SER A 95 0.97 -22.27 25.66
N ALA A 96 1.77 -22.02 24.62
CA ALA A 96 2.98 -22.79 24.37
C ALA A 96 3.96 -22.61 25.55
N THR A 97 4.59 -23.66 26.03
CA THR A 97 5.52 -23.56 27.17
C THR A 97 6.93 -23.09 26.79
N ASN A 98 7.24 -23.00 25.49
CA ASN A 98 8.56 -22.65 24.97
C ASN A 98 8.68 -21.14 24.65
N HIS A 99 8.35 -20.28 25.61
CA HIS A 99 8.60 -18.85 25.46
C HIS A 99 10.03 -18.55 25.88
N VAL A 100 10.87 -18.15 24.92
CA VAL A 100 12.14 -17.51 25.22
C VAL A 100 11.88 -16.01 25.21
N THR A 101 12.03 -15.37 26.37
CA THR A 101 11.91 -13.91 26.45
C THR A 101 13.01 -13.26 25.62
N PRO A 102 12.78 -12.07 25.05
CA PRO A 102 13.83 -11.30 24.38
C PRO A 102 15.08 -11.14 25.26
N GLU A 103 14.90 -10.97 26.57
CA GLU A 103 15.96 -10.85 27.56
C GLU A 103 16.77 -12.15 27.72
N GLU A 104 16.11 -13.29 27.82
CA GLU A 104 16.79 -14.60 27.86
C GLU A 104 17.53 -14.89 26.56
N LYS A 105 16.94 -14.56 25.41
CA LYS A 105 17.60 -14.70 24.11
C LYS A 105 18.86 -13.85 24.03
N GLU A 106 18.80 -12.59 24.46
CA GLU A 106 19.95 -11.68 24.45
C GLU A 106 21.04 -12.18 25.40
N LYS A 107 20.66 -12.64 26.60
CA LYS A 107 21.60 -13.23 27.55
C LYS A 107 22.33 -14.42 26.93
N VAL A 108 21.62 -15.38 26.36
CA VAL A 108 22.22 -16.57 25.71
C VAL A 108 23.13 -16.17 24.54
N CYS A 109 22.72 -15.22 23.70
CA CYS A 109 23.56 -14.72 22.62
C CYS A 109 24.83 -14.04 23.13
N SER A 110 24.72 -13.25 24.21
CA SER A 110 25.86 -12.56 24.82
C SER A 110 26.86 -13.55 25.44
N GLU A 111 26.36 -14.58 26.11
CA GLU A 111 27.17 -15.67 26.70
C GLU A 111 27.87 -16.47 25.60
N GLN A 112 27.16 -16.84 24.53
CA GLN A 112 27.76 -17.52 23.38
C GLN A 112 28.92 -16.69 22.79
N LYS A 113 28.70 -15.39 22.56
CA LYS A 113 29.75 -14.47 22.07
C LYS A 113 30.96 -14.44 23.01
N LEU A 114 30.72 -14.37 24.32
CA LEU A 114 31.77 -14.36 25.34
C LEU A 114 32.57 -15.67 25.32
N TYR A 115 31.91 -16.82 25.35
CA TYR A 115 32.59 -18.12 25.40
C TYR A 115 33.31 -18.44 24.09
N CYS A 116 32.78 -18.07 22.93
CA CYS A 116 33.50 -18.19 21.66
C CYS A 116 34.76 -17.29 21.63
N LYS A 117 34.70 -16.09 22.22
CA LYS A 117 35.87 -15.21 22.35
C LYS A 117 36.93 -15.83 23.25
N GLU A 118 36.53 -16.32 24.43
CA GLU A 118 37.44 -16.94 25.39
C GLU A 118 38.06 -18.23 24.84
N TRP A 119 37.30 -19.06 24.12
CA TRP A 119 37.84 -20.23 23.43
C TRP A 119 38.94 -19.85 22.44
N ARG A 120 38.68 -18.92 21.52
CA ARG A 120 39.71 -18.45 20.55
C ARG A 120 40.96 -17.93 21.25
N ARG A 121 40.77 -17.15 22.32
CA ARG A 121 41.88 -16.57 23.09
C ARG A 121 42.70 -17.68 23.77
N ARG A 122 42.06 -18.62 24.46
CA ARG A 122 42.72 -19.71 25.17
C ARG A 122 43.42 -20.67 24.22
N LYS A 123 42.78 -21.05 23.11
CA LYS A 123 43.39 -21.87 22.07
C LYS A 123 44.66 -21.23 21.55
N ARG A 124 44.61 -19.93 21.21
CA ARG A 124 45.80 -19.18 20.76
C ARG A 124 46.93 -19.22 21.79
N MET A 125 46.65 -18.85 23.05
CA MET A 125 47.67 -18.83 24.11
C MET A 125 48.29 -20.23 24.35
N ALA A 126 47.46 -21.27 24.34
CA ALA A 126 47.94 -22.64 24.47
C ALA A 126 48.81 -23.05 23.27
N THR A 127 48.39 -22.73 22.04
CA THR A 127 49.19 -23.00 20.84
C THR A 127 50.53 -22.28 20.86
N GLU A 128 50.57 -21.00 21.21
CA GLU A 128 51.81 -20.22 21.34
C GLU A 128 52.76 -20.85 22.38
N LEU A 129 52.23 -21.29 23.53
CA LEU A 129 53.04 -21.96 24.56
C LEU A 129 53.58 -23.32 24.06
N LEU A 130 52.74 -24.08 23.36
CA LEU A 130 53.13 -25.38 22.81
C LEU A 130 54.20 -25.23 21.72
N GLU A 131 54.08 -24.23 20.86
CA GLU A 131 55.09 -23.91 19.85
C GLU A 131 56.44 -23.57 20.50
N ALA A 132 56.45 -22.71 21.53
CA ALA A 132 57.67 -22.38 22.26
C ALA A 132 58.35 -23.58 22.94
N ILE A 133 57.58 -24.55 23.45
CA ILE A 133 58.12 -25.78 24.02
C ILE A 133 58.67 -26.69 22.91
N LEU A 134 57.95 -26.81 21.80
CA LEU A 134 58.32 -27.67 20.67
C LEU A 134 59.58 -27.20 19.95
N GLU A 135 59.93 -25.91 19.99
CA GLU A 135 61.19 -25.37 19.47
C GLU A 135 62.43 -26.04 20.08
N GLY A 136 62.34 -26.49 21.34
CA GLY A 136 63.41 -27.19 22.05
C GLY A 136 63.21 -28.70 22.17
N TYR A 137 62.13 -29.26 21.61
CA TYR A 137 61.75 -30.65 21.83
C TYR A 137 62.39 -31.59 20.77
N PRO A 138 63.08 -32.67 21.17
CA PRO A 138 63.85 -33.51 20.24
C PRO A 138 62.98 -34.46 19.39
N LYS A 139 61.68 -34.60 19.68
CA LYS A 139 60.75 -35.53 19.02
C LYS A 139 59.61 -34.78 18.32
N SER A 140 58.72 -35.52 17.64
CA SER A 140 57.60 -34.92 16.92
C SER A 140 56.51 -34.34 17.84
N LYS A 141 55.73 -33.40 17.31
CA LYS A 141 54.57 -32.80 18.00
C LYS A 141 53.55 -33.84 18.48
N LYS A 142 53.34 -34.92 17.70
CA LYS A 142 52.37 -35.97 18.04
C LYS A 142 52.82 -36.77 19.26
N GLU A 143 54.09 -37.18 19.30
CA GLU A 143 54.66 -37.88 20.45
C GLU A 143 54.63 -37.00 21.70
N PHE A 144 54.90 -35.70 21.56
CA PHE A 144 54.78 -34.76 22.68
C PHE A 144 53.34 -34.66 23.22
N PHE A 145 52.35 -34.58 22.32
CA PHE A 145 50.94 -34.47 22.72
C PHE A 145 50.45 -35.76 23.40
N GLU A 146 50.86 -36.93 22.90
CA GLU A 146 50.57 -38.22 23.52
C GLU A 146 51.25 -38.38 24.90
N GLU A 147 52.50 -37.97 25.04
CA GLU A 147 53.25 -38.06 26.30
C GLU A 147 52.69 -37.14 27.40
N VAL A 148 52.24 -35.93 27.03
CA VAL A 148 51.69 -34.94 27.97
C VAL A 148 50.17 -35.09 28.16
N GLY A 149 49.50 -35.85 27.29
CA GLY A 149 48.05 -36.06 27.34
C GLY A 149 47.25 -34.85 26.83
N ILE A 150 47.74 -34.19 25.78
CA ILE A 150 47.06 -33.05 25.14
C ILE A 150 46.16 -33.57 24.01
N GLU A 151 44.87 -33.25 24.10
CA GLU A 151 43.86 -33.54 23.08
C GLU A 151 43.45 -32.25 22.39
N THR A 152 43.35 -32.25 21.05
CA THR A 152 42.96 -31.05 20.29
C THR A 152 41.47 -31.06 19.92
N ASP A 153 40.91 -29.88 19.67
CA ASP A 153 39.53 -29.75 19.17
C ASP A 153 39.35 -30.56 17.86
N GLU A 154 40.38 -30.55 17.02
CA GLU A 154 40.44 -31.26 15.75
C GLU A 154 40.37 -32.79 15.93
N ASP A 155 41.04 -33.35 16.95
CA ASP A 155 41.01 -34.79 17.26
C ASP A 155 39.60 -35.28 17.62
N HIS A 156 38.79 -34.39 18.20
CA HIS A 156 37.41 -34.66 18.62
C HIS A 156 36.34 -34.12 17.66
N ASN A 157 36.72 -33.64 16.48
CA ASN A 157 35.83 -33.02 15.48
C ASN A 157 35.00 -31.85 16.04
N VAL A 158 35.55 -31.13 17.02
CA VAL A 158 34.91 -29.99 17.66
C VAL A 158 35.26 -28.72 16.88
N THR A 159 34.24 -27.98 16.49
CA THR A 159 34.40 -26.69 15.80
C THR A 159 33.70 -25.58 16.56
N LEU A 160 34.23 -24.36 16.43
CA LEU A 160 33.59 -23.19 17.02
C LEU A 160 32.17 -23.03 16.44
N PRO A 161 31.15 -22.83 17.28
CA PRO A 161 29.79 -22.56 16.80
C PRO A 161 29.77 -21.35 15.84
N ALA A 162 28.94 -21.45 14.80
CA ALA A 162 28.66 -20.31 13.93
C ALA A 162 28.02 -19.19 14.76
N ALA A 163 28.37 -17.93 14.45
CA ALA A 163 27.75 -16.79 15.11
C ALA A 163 26.24 -16.78 14.81
N VAL A 164 25.43 -16.65 15.87
CA VAL A 164 23.97 -16.44 15.79
C VAL A 164 23.67 -14.96 15.52
#